data_AF-A0A7K0A4Q0-F1
#
_entry.id   AF-A0A7K0A4Q0-F1
#
_cell.length_a   1.000
_cell.length_b   1.000
_cell.length_c   1.000
_cell.angle_alpha   90.00
_cell.angle_beta   90.00
_cell.angle_gamma   90.00
#
_symmetry.space_group_name_H-M   'P 1'
#
loop_
_entity.id
_entity.type
_entity.pdbx_description
1 polymer ?
#
loop_
_entity_poly.entity_id
_entity_poly.type
_entity_poly.pdbx_seq_one_letter_code
_entity_poly.pdbx_strand_id
1 'polypeptide(L)'
;MTDSAGSPGSEIATAKVEHWGDGTFRAVLNAVAAQGFIRFDDNPTAEETVVINGVTWTFKTSGAAGDQSNLGATVGDTVDNLVTALNASADTDIDDATYSNVNDELHVVHDTAGTGGNAFTLAAGTAEVTLSGAALAGGEAGIEYRLHLSGKTAIARMTAYILGLVGVIGKE
;
A
#
# COMPACT_ATOMS: atom_id res chain seq x y z
N MET A 1 42.21 25.36 -1.21
CA MET A 1 40.74 25.39 -1.10
C MET A 1 40.24 24.13 -1.77
N THR A 2 40.03 23.09 -0.97
CA THR A 2 39.37 21.85 -1.39
C THR A 2 37.87 22.14 -1.40
N ASP A 3 37.23 22.16 -2.57
CA ASP A 3 35.78 22.05 -2.58
C ASP A 3 35.44 20.59 -2.28
N SER A 4 34.91 20.39 -1.08
CA SER A 4 34.17 19.20 -0.73
C SER A 4 32.90 19.18 -1.59
N ALA A 5 33.00 18.70 -2.82
CA ALA A 5 31.84 18.26 -3.58
C ALA A 5 31.35 16.99 -2.90
N GLY A 6 30.46 17.17 -1.91
CA GLY A 6 29.76 16.09 -1.24
C GLY A 6 29.19 15.12 -2.27
N SER A 7 29.43 13.83 -2.04
CA SER A 7 28.78 12.76 -2.78
C SER A 7 27.28 13.08 -2.84
N PRO A 8 26.65 13.21 -4.04
CA PRO A 8 25.23 13.38 -4.10
C PRO A 8 24.60 12.07 -3.62
N GLY A 9 24.33 12.04 -2.32
CA GLY A 9 23.37 11.14 -1.72
C GLY A 9 22.05 11.36 -2.43
N SER A 10 21.59 10.32 -3.11
CA SER A 10 20.18 10.20 -3.43
C SER A 10 19.83 8.72 -3.38
N GLU A 11 19.82 8.16 -2.17
CA GLU A 11 18.81 7.15 -1.89
C GLU A 11 17.45 7.83 -2.08
N ILE A 12 16.93 7.81 -3.31
CA ILE A 12 15.50 7.93 -3.54
C ILE A 12 14.97 6.60 -3.04
N ALA A 13 14.36 6.62 -1.85
CA ALA A 13 14.14 5.50 -0.93
C ALA A 13 13.33 4.30 -1.45
N THR A 14 13.17 4.07 -2.76
CA THR A 14 12.46 2.90 -3.32
C THR A 14 12.82 2.55 -4.77
N ALA A 15 13.81 3.19 -5.41
CA ALA A 15 14.16 2.91 -6.80
C ALA A 15 15.34 1.92 -6.92
N LYS A 16 15.13 0.77 -7.56
CA LYS A 16 16.24 -0.08 -8.05
C LYS A 16 16.68 0.42 -9.42
N VAL A 17 17.96 0.74 -9.56
CA VAL A 17 18.57 1.09 -10.85
C VAL A 17 19.34 -0.11 -11.37
N GLU A 18 18.91 -0.66 -12.51
CA GLU A 18 19.58 -1.77 -13.17
C GLU A 18 20.26 -1.31 -14.46
N HIS A 19 21.52 -1.70 -14.63
CA HIS A 19 22.27 -1.46 -15.86
C HIS A 19 22.36 -2.75 -16.66
N TRP A 20 21.86 -2.70 -17.88
CA TRP A 20 21.93 -3.80 -18.84
C TRP A 20 23.08 -3.52 -19.80
N GLY A 21 23.94 -4.52 -20.07
CA GLY A 21 25.12 -4.39 -20.92
C GLY A 21 24.84 -4.00 -22.39
N ASP A 22 23.57 -3.75 -22.73
CA ASP A 22 23.09 -3.23 -24.00
C ASP A 22 22.97 -1.69 -24.04
N GLY A 23 23.30 -0.99 -22.93
CA GLY A 23 23.19 0.47 -22.84
C GLY A 23 21.84 0.97 -22.33
N THR A 24 21.00 0.07 -21.82
CA THR A 24 19.74 0.44 -21.17
C THR A 24 19.96 0.69 -19.68
N PHE A 25 19.55 1.88 -19.25
CA PHE A 25 19.34 2.19 -17.84
C PHE A 25 17.85 2.15 -17.56
N ARG A 26 17.46 1.40 -16.53
CA ARG A 26 16.08 1.27 -16.11
C ARG A 26 15.92 1.88 -14.73
N ALA A 27 14.99 2.81 -14.59
CA ALA A 27 14.46 3.22 -13.30
C ALA A 27 13.03 2.67 -13.20
N VAL A 28 12.80 1.84 -12.18
CA VAL A 28 11.49 1.28 -11.89
C VAL A 28 10.96 1.93 -10.64
N LEU A 29 9.84 2.63 -10.77
CA LEU A 29 8.98 3.02 -9.66
C LEU A 29 7.89 1.97 -9.54
N ASN A 30 7.82 1.32 -8.38
CA ASN A 30 6.80 0.30 -8.13
C ASN A 30 5.41 0.96 -8.05
N ALA A 31 4.39 0.20 -8.41
CA ALA A 31 3.01 0.61 -8.14
C ALA A 31 2.80 0.69 -6.62
N VAL A 32 1.92 1.60 -6.20
CA VAL A 32 1.55 1.79 -4.79
C VAL A 32 0.10 1.36 -4.61
N ALA A 33 -0.19 0.63 -3.54
CA ALA A 33 -1.54 0.23 -3.17
C ALA A 33 -2.34 1.40 -2.60
N ALA A 34 -3.63 1.45 -2.90
CA ALA A 34 -4.54 2.40 -2.28
C ALA A 34 -4.81 1.98 -0.81
N GLN A 35 -4.96 2.97 0.05
CA GLN A 35 -5.19 2.76 1.48
C GLN A 35 -6.25 3.71 2.02
N GLY A 36 -6.85 3.32 3.14
CA GLY A 36 -7.87 4.08 3.85
C GLY A 36 -8.13 3.48 5.22
N PHE A 37 -9.03 4.11 5.98
CA PHE A 37 -9.42 3.61 7.29
C PHE A 37 -10.88 3.91 7.62
N ILE A 38 -11.42 3.12 8.55
CA ILE A 38 -12.65 3.36 9.29
C ILE A 38 -12.27 3.46 10.77
N ARG A 39 -12.42 4.65 11.37
CA ARG A 39 -12.21 4.88 12.79
C ARG A 39 -13.56 4.77 13.51
N PHE A 40 -13.61 3.92 14.54
CA PHE A 40 -14.80 3.74 15.34
C PHE A 40 -14.80 4.77 16.48
N ASP A 41 -15.84 5.61 16.54
CA ASP A 41 -15.96 6.65 17.55
C ASP A 41 -16.49 6.08 18.89
N ASP A 42 -17.30 5.02 18.80
CA ASP A 42 -17.81 4.23 19.92
C ASP A 42 -17.90 2.74 19.51
N ASN A 43 -18.12 1.85 20.49
CA ASN A 43 -18.30 0.43 20.18
C ASN A 43 -19.65 0.23 19.50
N PRO A 44 -19.71 -0.36 18.28
CA PRO A 44 -20.98 -0.58 17.59
C PRO A 44 -21.98 -1.37 18.43
N THR A 45 -23.26 -1.09 18.23
CA THR A 45 -24.34 -1.90 18.79
C THR A 45 -24.76 -3.02 17.84
N ALA A 46 -25.50 -4.01 18.35
CA ALA A 46 -25.92 -5.14 17.54
C ALA A 46 -26.83 -4.69 16.37
N GLU A 47 -26.63 -5.31 15.21
CA GLU A 47 -27.24 -4.96 13.92
C GLU A 47 -26.79 -3.65 13.30
N GLU A 48 -25.90 -2.88 13.95
CA GLU A 48 -25.24 -1.79 13.24
C GLU A 48 -24.34 -2.31 12.13
N THR A 49 -24.07 -1.44 11.17
CA THR A 49 -23.41 -1.81 9.93
C THR A 49 -22.35 -0.82 9.55
N VAL A 50 -21.37 -1.30 8.79
CA VAL A 50 -20.52 -0.49 7.91
C VAL A 50 -20.65 -1.04 6.49
N VAL A 51 -20.25 -0.27 5.49
CA VAL A 51 -20.25 -0.72 4.09
C VAL A 51 -18.83 -0.68 3.56
N ILE A 52 -18.35 -1.81 3.08
CA ILE A 52 -16.99 -2.00 2.55
C ILE A 52 -17.13 -2.49 1.12
N ASN A 53 -16.65 -1.69 0.17
CA ASN A 53 -16.75 -1.94 -1.26
C ASN A 53 -18.15 -2.31 -1.78
N GLY A 54 -19.19 -1.69 -1.19
CA GLY A 54 -20.59 -1.97 -1.51
C GLY A 54 -21.22 -3.13 -0.73
N VAL A 55 -20.43 -3.94 -0.03
CA VAL A 55 -20.93 -5.02 0.86
C VAL A 55 -21.32 -4.43 2.21
N THR A 56 -22.54 -4.73 2.66
CA THR A 56 -23.02 -4.32 3.98
C THR A 56 -22.56 -5.32 5.02
N TRP A 57 -21.63 -4.90 5.87
CA TRP A 57 -21.10 -5.70 6.96
C TRP A 57 -21.87 -5.44 8.24
N THR A 58 -22.38 -6.49 8.91
CA THR A 58 -23.23 -6.34 10.10
C THR A 58 -22.55 -6.81 11.40
N PHE A 59 -22.62 -6.02 12.46
CA PHE A 59 -22.12 -6.40 13.78
C PHE A 59 -23.15 -7.21 14.57
N LYS A 60 -22.72 -8.33 15.18
CA LYS A 60 -23.60 -9.22 15.95
C LYS A 60 -23.08 -9.39 17.36
N THR A 61 -23.98 -9.53 18.34
CA THR A 61 -23.56 -9.85 19.72
C THR A 61 -22.85 -11.19 19.81
N SER A 62 -23.29 -12.19 19.04
CA SER A 62 -22.63 -13.49 18.91
C SER A 62 -23.16 -14.25 17.67
N GLY A 63 -22.44 -15.29 17.27
CA GLY A 63 -22.87 -16.20 16.20
C GLY A 63 -22.79 -15.60 14.79
N ALA A 64 -21.95 -14.57 14.58
CA ALA A 64 -21.72 -13.98 13.27
C ALA A 64 -21.30 -15.03 12.22
N ALA A 65 -21.85 -14.90 11.02
CA ALA A 65 -21.52 -15.72 9.85
C ALA A 65 -21.72 -14.91 8.56
N GLY A 66 -20.98 -15.24 7.50
CA GLY A 66 -21.00 -14.47 6.25
C GLY A 66 -20.47 -13.06 6.47
N ASP A 67 -21.18 -12.05 5.96
CA ASP A 67 -20.81 -10.63 6.00
C ASP A 67 -21.07 -10.00 7.38
N GLN A 68 -20.53 -10.64 8.41
CA GLN A 68 -20.79 -10.32 9.80
C GLN A 68 -19.57 -10.57 10.68
N SER A 69 -19.42 -9.76 11.72
CA SER A 69 -18.44 -9.98 12.79
C SER A 69 -19.09 -9.88 14.16
N ASN A 70 -18.49 -10.53 15.16
CA ASN A 70 -18.96 -10.44 16.53
C ASN A 70 -18.43 -9.16 17.20
N LEU A 71 -19.28 -8.54 18.00
CA LEU A 71 -18.91 -7.46 18.91
C LEU A 71 -17.95 -7.97 19.99
N GLY A 72 -16.97 -7.14 20.33
CA GLY A 72 -16.09 -7.30 21.47
C GLY A 72 -16.54 -6.46 22.68
N ALA A 73 -15.82 -6.61 23.80
CA ALA A 73 -16.10 -5.85 25.02
C ALA A 73 -15.69 -4.38 24.90
N THR A 74 -14.69 -4.11 24.07
CA THR A 74 -14.17 -2.77 23.76
C THR A 74 -14.21 -2.51 22.25
N VAL A 75 -13.98 -1.26 21.84
CA VAL A 75 -13.85 -0.90 20.42
C VAL A 75 -12.74 -1.72 19.76
N GLY A 76 -11.55 -1.76 20.37
CA GLY A 76 -10.42 -2.55 19.87
C GLY A 76 -10.74 -4.03 19.69
N ASP A 77 -11.41 -4.66 20.66
CA ASP A 77 -11.83 -6.07 20.53
C ASP A 77 -12.82 -6.28 19.37
N THR A 78 -13.74 -5.33 19.15
CA THR A 78 -14.67 -5.37 18.01
C THR A 78 -13.93 -5.22 16.68
N VAL A 79 -12.96 -4.31 16.60
CA VAL A 79 -12.15 -4.11 15.39
C VAL A 79 -11.26 -5.33 15.13
N ASP A 80 -10.68 -5.96 16.15
CA ASP A 80 -9.92 -7.21 16.00
C ASP A 80 -10.77 -8.36 15.46
N ASN A 81 -12.01 -8.51 15.97
CA ASN A 81 -12.97 -9.48 15.44
C ASN A 81 -13.37 -9.17 14.00
N LEU A 82 -13.57 -7.89 13.66
CA LEU A 82 -13.87 -7.42 12.32
C LEU A 82 -12.71 -7.73 11.35
N VAL A 83 -11.48 -7.37 11.71
CA VAL A 83 -10.27 -7.67 10.93
C VAL A 83 -10.12 -9.16 10.66
N THR A 84 -10.35 -9.99 11.69
CA THR A 84 -10.28 -11.45 11.56
C THR A 84 -11.31 -11.97 10.56
N ALA A 85 -12.55 -11.47 10.64
CA ALA A 85 -13.63 -11.92 9.78
C ALA A 85 -13.47 -11.43 8.33
N LEU A 86 -13.04 -10.18 8.11
CA LEU A 86 -12.80 -9.62 6.78
C LEU A 86 -11.66 -10.34 6.06
N ASN A 87 -10.51 -10.54 6.72
CA ASN A 87 -9.37 -11.27 6.13
C ASN A 87 -9.66 -12.78 5.91
N ALA A 88 -10.71 -13.33 6.53
CA ALA A 88 -11.17 -14.69 6.30
C ALA A 88 -12.36 -14.78 5.34
N SER A 89 -12.86 -13.63 4.86
CA SER A 89 -14.00 -13.58 3.95
C SER A 89 -13.65 -14.23 2.61
N ALA A 90 -14.65 -14.85 2.01
CA ALA A 90 -14.59 -15.37 0.63
C ALA A 90 -15.47 -14.56 -0.32
N ASP A 91 -16.03 -13.43 0.14
CA ASP A 91 -16.70 -12.48 -0.71
C ASP A 91 -15.66 -11.76 -1.58
N THR A 92 -15.83 -11.83 -2.90
CA THR A 92 -14.90 -11.28 -3.89
C THR A 92 -14.81 -9.76 -3.87
N ASP A 93 -15.80 -9.07 -3.29
CA ASP A 93 -15.75 -7.62 -3.12
C ASP A 93 -15.01 -7.23 -1.83
N ILE A 94 -14.73 -8.19 -0.93
CA ILE A 94 -14.01 -8.00 0.35
C ILE A 94 -12.58 -8.54 0.31
N ASP A 95 -12.34 -9.66 -0.38
CA ASP A 95 -11.03 -10.35 -0.42
C ASP A 95 -9.97 -9.66 -1.30
N ASP A 96 -10.34 -8.55 -1.95
CA ASP A 96 -9.44 -7.68 -2.72
C ASP A 96 -8.52 -6.79 -1.85
N ALA A 97 -8.65 -6.85 -0.52
CA ALA A 97 -7.88 -6.02 0.42
C ALA A 97 -7.44 -6.76 1.68
N THR A 98 -6.35 -6.28 2.26
CA THR A 98 -5.83 -6.70 3.56
C THR A 98 -6.27 -5.71 4.64
N TYR A 99 -6.75 -6.25 5.76
CA TYR A 99 -7.31 -5.49 6.87
C TYR A 99 -6.43 -5.59 8.12
N SER A 100 -6.34 -4.50 8.89
CA SER A 100 -5.61 -4.48 10.16
C SER A 100 -6.22 -3.52 11.17
N ASN A 101 -6.00 -3.77 12.46
CA ASN A 101 -6.39 -2.86 13.53
C ASN A 101 -5.19 -1.99 13.93
N VAL A 102 -5.36 -0.67 13.92
CA VAL A 102 -4.39 0.29 14.44
C VAL A 102 -5.11 1.33 15.27
N ASN A 103 -4.92 1.29 16.60
CA ASN A 103 -5.54 2.24 17.54
C ASN A 103 -7.06 2.38 17.39
N ASP A 104 -7.79 1.26 17.35
CA ASP A 104 -9.26 1.22 17.19
C ASP A 104 -9.75 1.68 15.80
N GLU A 105 -8.85 1.72 14.81
CA GLU A 105 -9.16 1.97 13.41
C GLU A 105 -8.99 0.69 12.58
N LEU A 106 -10.01 0.37 11.77
CA LEU A 106 -9.87 -0.60 10.70
C LEU A 106 -9.09 0.06 9.55
N HIS A 107 -7.83 -0.30 9.41
CA HIS A 107 -7.01 0.05 8.26
C HIS A 107 -7.22 -0.94 7.12
N VAL A 108 -7.38 -0.39 5.92
CA VAL A 108 -7.61 -1.14 4.68
C VAL A 108 -6.50 -0.81 3.70
N VAL A 109 -5.85 -1.85 3.16
CA VAL A 109 -4.86 -1.73 2.08
C VAL A 109 -5.30 -2.64 0.96
N HIS A 110 -5.52 -2.09 -0.24
CA HIS A 110 -5.88 -2.89 -1.40
C HIS A 110 -4.73 -3.81 -1.82
N ASP A 111 -5.00 -5.08 -2.09
CA ASP A 111 -3.96 -6.09 -2.31
C ASP A 111 -3.24 -5.90 -3.64
N THR A 112 -3.97 -5.41 -4.65
CA THR A 112 -3.37 -5.05 -5.94
C THR A 112 -2.90 -3.61 -5.93
N ALA A 113 -1.58 -3.42 -6.03
CA ALA A 113 -0.97 -2.11 -6.20
C ALA A 113 -1.32 -1.48 -7.56
N GLY A 114 -1.55 -0.17 -7.59
CA GLY A 114 -1.98 0.57 -8.78
C GLY A 114 -3.15 1.50 -8.50
N THR A 115 -3.61 2.17 -9.56
CA THR A 115 -4.74 3.11 -9.44
C THR A 115 -6.10 2.43 -9.25
N GLY A 116 -6.20 1.11 -9.49
CA GLY A 116 -7.43 0.35 -9.39
C GLY A 116 -8.07 0.40 -7.99
N GLY A 117 -7.25 0.27 -6.94
CA GLY A 117 -7.73 0.30 -5.56
C GLY A 117 -8.40 1.61 -5.14
N ASN A 118 -8.20 2.72 -5.89
CA ASN A 118 -8.90 3.99 -5.61
C ASN A 118 -10.41 3.94 -5.93
N ALA A 119 -10.90 2.86 -6.54
CA ALA A 119 -12.32 2.60 -6.73
C ALA A 119 -12.95 1.82 -5.57
N PHE A 120 -12.15 1.24 -4.67
CA PHE A 120 -12.63 0.47 -3.52
C PHE A 120 -13.26 1.43 -2.50
N THR A 121 -14.54 1.25 -2.22
CA THR A 121 -15.34 2.24 -1.46
C THR A 121 -15.44 1.92 0.03
N LEU A 122 -15.61 2.94 0.86
CA LEU A 122 -15.93 2.82 2.29
C LEU A 122 -17.15 3.71 2.60
N ALA A 123 -18.08 3.19 3.40
CA ALA A 123 -19.21 3.97 3.91
C ALA A 123 -19.55 3.57 5.36
N ALA A 124 -20.09 4.52 6.13
CA ALA A 124 -20.35 4.34 7.55
C ALA A 124 -21.48 3.33 7.85
N GLY A 125 -22.38 3.07 6.89
CA GLY A 125 -23.58 2.27 7.16
C GLY A 125 -24.48 2.94 8.21
N THR A 126 -24.71 2.27 9.32
CA THR A 126 -25.47 2.79 10.47
C THR A 126 -24.64 2.96 11.74
N ALA A 127 -23.39 2.48 11.75
CA ALA A 127 -22.48 2.67 12.88
C ALA A 127 -21.95 4.11 12.91
N GLU A 128 -21.71 4.64 14.11
CA GLU A 128 -21.05 5.94 14.30
C GLU A 128 -19.54 5.78 14.08
N VAL A 129 -19.09 6.08 12.85
CA VAL A 129 -17.70 5.96 12.43
C VAL A 129 -17.22 7.16 11.62
N THR A 130 -15.93 7.41 11.69
CA THR A 130 -15.23 8.40 10.86
C THR A 130 -14.40 7.70 9.78
N LEU A 131 -14.62 8.06 8.51
CA LEU A 131 -13.91 7.48 7.36
C LEU A 131 -12.74 8.37 6.93
N SER A 132 -11.66 7.77 6.42
CA SER A 132 -10.59 8.52 5.74
C SER A 132 -11.06 9.21 4.45
N GLY A 133 -12.12 8.66 3.83
CA GLY A 133 -12.74 9.12 2.60
C GLY A 133 -13.78 8.10 2.12
N ALA A 134 -14.58 8.46 1.11
CA ALA A 134 -15.57 7.56 0.53
C ALA A 134 -14.96 6.40 -0.31
N ALA A 135 -13.68 6.51 -0.65
CA ALA A 135 -12.89 5.48 -1.30
C ALA A 135 -11.46 5.49 -0.74
N LEU A 136 -10.74 4.38 -0.95
CA LEU A 136 -9.31 4.33 -0.68
C LEU A 136 -8.57 5.35 -1.58
N ALA A 137 -7.42 5.81 -1.12
CA ALA A 137 -6.62 6.81 -1.82
C ALA A 137 -5.13 6.45 -1.84
N GLY A 138 -4.36 7.14 -2.68
CA GLY A 138 -2.91 6.97 -2.79
C GLY A 138 -2.47 5.81 -3.69
N GLY A 139 -3.40 5.11 -4.34
CA GLY A 139 -3.07 4.10 -5.33
C GLY A 139 -2.46 4.73 -6.58
N GLU A 140 -1.23 4.35 -6.93
CA GLU A 140 -0.48 4.91 -8.06
C GLU A 140 0.06 3.81 -8.96
N ALA A 141 0.01 4.05 -10.28
CA ALA A 141 0.56 3.13 -11.26
C ALA A 141 2.10 3.14 -11.19
N GLY A 142 2.71 1.96 -11.30
CA GLY A 142 4.15 1.86 -11.45
C GLY A 142 4.60 2.48 -12.77
N ILE A 143 5.78 3.08 -12.77
CA ILE A 143 6.38 3.70 -13.96
C ILE A 143 7.73 3.07 -14.23
N GLU A 144 7.94 2.64 -15.47
CA GLU A 144 9.26 2.25 -15.97
C GLU A 144 9.81 3.34 -16.89
N TYR A 145 10.88 3.99 -16.47
CA TYR A 145 11.68 4.83 -17.34
C TYR A 145 12.82 4.02 -17.93
N ARG A 146 12.87 3.97 -19.27
CA ARG A 146 14.01 3.42 -20.00
C ARG A 146 14.78 4.53 -20.68
N LEU A 147 16.04 4.69 -20.29
CA LEU A 147 17.02 5.44 -21.06
C LEU A 147 17.80 4.46 -21.92
N HIS A 148 17.68 4.60 -23.24
CA HIS A 148 18.42 3.79 -24.20
C HIS A 148 19.56 4.62 -24.79
N LEU A 149 20.80 4.28 -24.48
CA LEU A 149 21.97 4.88 -25.16
C LEU A 149 22.21 4.13 -26.45
N SER A 150 22.17 4.81 -27.60
CA SER A 150 22.30 4.17 -28.92
C SER A 150 23.74 4.10 -29.44
N GLY A 151 24.69 4.81 -28.82
CA GLY A 151 26.08 4.90 -29.29
C GLY A 151 27.03 3.96 -28.55
N LYS A 152 27.70 3.05 -29.28
CA LYS A 152 28.70 2.11 -28.69
C LYS A 152 29.72 2.78 -27.77
N THR A 153 30.19 3.98 -28.12
CA THR A 153 31.15 4.74 -27.30
C THR A 153 30.50 5.40 -26.07
N ALA A 154 29.24 5.84 -26.18
CA ALA A 154 28.48 6.39 -25.06
C ALA A 154 28.14 5.29 -24.04
N ILE A 155 27.74 4.12 -24.54
CA ILE A 155 27.52 2.90 -23.74
C ILE A 155 28.81 2.52 -23.01
N ALA A 156 29.93 2.36 -23.73
CA ALA A 156 31.21 1.98 -23.14
C ALA A 156 31.73 2.97 -22.08
N ARG A 157 31.56 4.28 -22.30
CA ARG A 157 31.95 5.32 -21.33
C ARG A 157 31.11 5.28 -20.06
N MET A 158 29.80 5.10 -20.19
CA MET A 158 28.89 5.04 -19.03
C MET A 158 29.11 3.76 -18.22
N THR A 159 29.26 2.61 -18.90
CA THR A 159 29.61 1.32 -18.28
C THR A 159 30.91 1.42 -17.48
N ALA A 160 31.95 2.04 -18.06
CA ALA A 160 33.25 2.22 -17.40
C ALA A 160 33.17 3.19 -16.20
N TYR A 161 32.36 4.25 -16.28
CA TYR A 161 32.14 5.19 -15.18
C TYR A 161 31.48 4.51 -13.98
N ILE A 162 30.46 3.69 -14.21
CA ILE A 162 29.71 2.99 -13.16
C ILE A 162 30.54 1.86 -12.52
N LEU A 163 31.22 1.02 -13.32
CA LEU A 163 32.12 -0.02 -12.79
C LEU A 163 33.33 0.57 -12.06
N GLY A 164 33.85 1.71 -12.53
CA GLY A 164 34.99 2.40 -11.93
C GLY A 164 34.70 2.97 -10.53
N LEU A 165 33.46 3.42 -10.28
CA LEU A 165 33.01 3.90 -8.97
C LEU A 165 32.92 2.76 -7.92
N VAL A 166 32.53 1.55 -8.33
CA VAL A 166 32.48 0.37 -7.43
C VAL A 166 33.88 -0.12 -7.05
N GLY A 167 34.87 0.04 -7.93
CA GLY A 167 36.27 -0.33 -7.67
C GLY A 167 37.01 0.58 -6.67
N VAL A 168 36.48 1.78 -6.38
CA VAL A 168 37.05 2.73 -5.41
C VAL A 168 36.52 2.49 -3.99
N ILE A 169 35.31 1.94 -3.83
CA ILE A 169 34.69 1.68 -2.51
C ILE A 169 35.23 0.39 -1.86
N GLY A 170 35.83 -0.52 -2.63
CA GLY A 170 36.43 -1.78 -2.13
C GLY A 170 37.91 -1.70 -1.75
N LYS A 171 38.47 -0.49 -1.60
CA LYS A 171 39.86 -0.25 -1.19
C LYS A 171 39.96 0.76 -0.05
N GLU A 172 39.28 0.48 1.05
CA GLU A 172 39.71 0.88 2.40
C GLU A 172 39.58 -0.32 3.34
#